data_AF-A0A182S7H7-F1
#
_entry.id   AF-A0A182S7H7-F1
#
_cell.length_a   1.000
_cell.length_b   1.000
_cell.length_c   1.000
_cell.angle_alpha   90.00
_cell.angle_beta   90.00
_cell.angle_gamma   90.00
#
_symmetry.space_group_name_H-M   'P 1'
#
loop_
_entity.id
_entity.type
_entity.pdbx_description
1 polymer ?
#
loop_
_entity_poly.entity_id
_entity_poly.type
_entity_poly.pdbx_seq_one_letter_code
_entity_poly.pdbx_strand_id
1 'polypeptide(L)'
;MSEGRNKTKQNFTSYVNQVPEDNFVNDDYKPKLLSGELEAARANNVCMYIASYLKDGKVFGEKTGILLITNFRLSFVSLDMDDEQASLSFQSNRFLGSSEVSLSNIDRIYQYVDKKKRIISPQFKNSNKIDKIRIVCKNFKTFTFGFQLSEIGKGKYIADALVKFAFPARHNLLFLYRFKEKYYRSPMSEGVKMYDKKLDWFQELER
;
A
#
# COMPACT_ATOMS: atom_id res chain seq x y z
N MET A 1 -50.68 -45.58 25.05
CA MET A 1 -50.67 -44.93 23.73
C MET A 1 -49.43 -44.06 23.66
N SER A 2 -48.54 -44.38 22.75
CA SER A 2 -47.21 -43.80 22.55
C SER A 2 -47.28 -42.68 21.50
N GLU A 3 -46.95 -41.45 21.88
CA GLU A 3 -46.77 -40.34 20.93
C GLU A 3 -45.30 -39.96 20.84
N GLY A 4 -44.66 -40.39 19.75
CA GLY A 4 -43.41 -39.82 19.27
C GLY A 4 -43.69 -39.00 18.01
N ARG A 5 -43.29 -37.72 17.99
CA ARG A 5 -43.20 -36.91 16.75
C ARG A 5 -41.97 -35.99 16.77
N ASN A 6 -40.92 -36.53 16.14
CA ASN A 6 -40.03 -35.92 15.14
C ASN A 6 -39.48 -34.50 15.40
N LYS A 7 -38.28 -34.44 15.97
CA LYS A 7 -37.33 -33.33 15.74
C LYS A 7 -36.76 -33.46 14.33
N THR A 8 -37.12 -32.56 13.42
CA THR A 8 -36.46 -32.37 12.13
C THR A 8 -35.01 -31.96 12.36
N LYS A 9 -34.08 -32.90 12.20
CA LYS A 9 -32.65 -32.61 12.09
C LYS A 9 -32.40 -31.92 10.75
N GLN A 10 -32.10 -30.63 10.78
CA GLN A 10 -31.57 -29.94 9.61
C GLN A 10 -30.14 -30.42 9.36
N ASN A 11 -29.97 -31.32 8.40
CA ASN A 11 -28.68 -31.88 7.98
C ASN A 11 -28.08 -31.04 6.83
N PHE A 12 -27.96 -29.73 7.00
CA PHE A 12 -27.18 -28.91 6.07
C PHE A 12 -25.87 -28.49 6.73
N THR A 13 -24.79 -29.19 6.38
CA THR A 13 -23.43 -28.82 6.77
C THR A 13 -22.83 -28.00 5.64
N SER A 14 -22.73 -26.68 5.85
CA SER A 14 -22.01 -25.80 4.92
C SER A 14 -20.52 -26.12 4.97
N TYR A 15 -19.93 -26.51 3.84
CA TYR A 15 -18.48 -26.69 3.66
C TYR A 15 -17.74 -25.40 3.30
N VAL A 16 -18.44 -24.25 3.36
CA VAL A 16 -17.82 -22.93 3.22
C VAL A 16 -17.28 -22.56 4.59
N ASN A 17 -15.96 -22.42 4.72
CA ASN A 17 -15.33 -21.85 5.90
C ASN A 17 -15.99 -20.48 6.15
N GLN A 18 -16.83 -20.38 7.17
CA GLN A 18 -17.41 -19.13 7.62
C GLN A 18 -16.27 -18.30 8.20
N VAL A 19 -15.76 -17.36 7.41
CA VAL A 19 -14.87 -16.31 7.93
C VAL A 19 -15.73 -15.46 8.86
N PRO A 20 -15.32 -15.22 10.13
CA PRO A 20 -16.10 -14.41 11.06
C PRO A 20 -16.42 -13.05 10.46
N GLU A 21 -17.70 -12.67 10.45
CA GLU A 21 -18.19 -11.40 9.87
C GLU A 21 -17.62 -10.15 10.58
N ASP A 22 -17.07 -10.30 11.78
CA ASP A 22 -16.51 -9.20 12.57
C ASP A 22 -15.11 -8.72 12.09
N ASN A 23 -14.48 -9.42 11.14
CA ASN A 23 -13.12 -9.10 10.66
C ASN A 23 -13.08 -8.30 9.34
N PHE A 24 -14.22 -7.85 8.82
CA PHE A 24 -14.27 -7.06 7.59
C PHE A 24 -13.99 -5.59 7.87
N VAL A 25 -13.05 -5.00 7.13
CA VAL A 25 -12.70 -3.58 7.30
C VAL A 25 -13.92 -2.69 6.98
N ASN A 26 -14.36 -1.89 7.94
CA ASN A 26 -15.30 -0.80 7.70
C ASN A 26 -14.68 0.25 6.74
N ASP A 27 -15.45 0.69 5.74
CA ASP A 27 -15.03 1.67 4.72
C ASP A 27 -14.73 3.07 5.29
N ASP A 28 -14.92 3.28 6.59
CA ASP A 28 -14.82 4.58 7.26
C ASP A 28 -13.38 5.10 7.42
N TYR A 29 -12.35 4.30 7.12
CA TYR A 29 -10.97 4.77 7.21
C TYR A 29 -10.66 5.85 6.16
N LYS A 30 -10.42 7.08 6.63
CA LYS A 30 -10.01 8.23 5.83
C LYS A 30 -8.51 8.51 5.99
N PRO A 31 -7.68 8.34 4.94
CA PRO A 31 -6.25 8.62 5.03
C PRO A 31 -5.99 10.13 5.20
N LYS A 32 -4.96 10.47 5.96
CA LYS A 32 -4.45 11.84 6.05
C LYS A 32 -3.63 12.16 4.80
N LEU A 33 -4.22 12.90 3.87
CA LEU A 33 -3.61 13.26 2.59
C LEU A 33 -2.79 14.56 2.70
N LEU A 34 -1.65 14.61 2.00
CA LEU A 34 -0.86 15.83 1.80
C LEU A 34 -1.57 16.81 0.86
N SER A 35 -1.12 18.06 0.85
CA SER A 35 -1.63 19.08 -0.07
C SER A 35 -1.37 18.67 -1.53
N GLY A 36 -2.45 18.38 -2.27
CA GLY A 36 -2.41 17.89 -3.65
C GLY A 36 -2.31 16.36 -3.80
N GLU A 37 -2.30 15.63 -2.69
CA GLU A 37 -2.40 14.17 -2.68
C GLU A 37 -3.85 13.73 -2.90
N LEU A 38 -4.05 12.70 -3.72
CA LEU A 38 -5.35 12.17 -4.09
C LEU A 38 -5.33 10.65 -3.99
N GLU A 39 -6.37 10.08 -3.41
CA GLU A 39 -6.58 8.63 -3.41
C GLU A 39 -6.89 8.15 -4.83
N ALA A 40 -6.13 7.16 -5.29
CA ALA A 40 -6.21 6.59 -6.62
C ALA A 40 -6.86 5.21 -6.63
N ALA A 41 -6.55 4.38 -5.62
CA ALA A 41 -7.13 3.06 -5.48
C ALA A 41 -7.10 2.59 -4.01
N ARG A 42 -8.07 1.72 -3.68
CA ARG A 42 -8.25 1.13 -2.36
C ARG A 42 -8.64 -0.35 -2.50
N ALA A 43 -8.08 -1.17 -1.63
CA ALA A 43 -8.50 -2.55 -1.43
C ALA A 43 -8.55 -2.85 0.07
N ASN A 44 -9.71 -3.31 0.54
CA ASN A 44 -9.93 -3.74 1.91
C ASN A 44 -9.61 -5.23 2.05
N ASN A 45 -9.38 -5.69 3.29
CA ASN A 45 -9.10 -7.09 3.62
C ASN A 45 -7.91 -7.64 2.81
N VAL A 46 -6.84 -6.86 2.73
CA VAL A 46 -5.59 -7.24 2.07
C VAL A 46 -4.64 -7.80 3.13
N CYS A 47 -4.00 -8.93 2.81
CA CYS A 47 -3.02 -9.55 3.69
C CYS A 47 -1.61 -9.05 3.37
N MET A 48 -0.94 -8.38 4.31
CA MET A 48 0.49 -8.07 4.21
C MET A 48 1.32 -9.18 4.85
N TYR A 49 2.20 -9.79 4.06
CA TYR A 49 3.14 -10.80 4.51
C TYR A 49 4.45 -10.15 4.96
N ILE A 50 4.73 -10.25 6.26
CA ILE A 50 5.96 -9.79 6.90
C ILE A 50 6.91 -10.97 7.01
N ALA A 51 8.09 -10.84 6.39
CA ALA A 51 9.16 -11.81 6.61
C ALA A 51 9.76 -11.53 8.00
N SER A 52 9.38 -12.31 9.01
CA SER A 52 10.04 -12.30 10.32
C SER A 52 11.01 -13.49 10.40
N TYR A 53 12.25 -13.20 10.77
CA TYR A 53 13.25 -14.23 11.03
C TYR A 53 13.27 -14.49 12.53
N LEU A 54 12.59 -15.55 12.98
CA LEU A 54 12.90 -16.20 14.26
C LEU A 54 13.88 -17.36 14.00
N LYS A 55 14.73 -17.63 15.01
CA LYS A 55 15.90 -18.52 14.92
C LYS A 55 15.61 -19.95 14.44
N ASP A 56 14.36 -20.40 14.42
CA ASP A 56 13.97 -21.78 14.09
C ASP A 56 13.35 -21.97 12.70
N GLY A 57 13.49 -21.00 11.79
CA GLY A 57 13.20 -21.22 10.37
C GLY A 57 11.71 -21.11 10.01
N LYS A 58 11.36 -19.92 9.53
CA LYS A 58 10.07 -19.50 8.94
C LYS A 58 8.88 -19.43 9.89
N VAL A 59 8.60 -18.19 10.31
CA VAL A 59 7.22 -17.71 10.49
C VAL A 59 7.03 -16.55 9.51
N PHE A 60 6.01 -16.62 8.66
CA PHE A 60 5.52 -15.43 7.95
C PHE A 60 4.50 -14.79 8.88
N GLY A 61 4.79 -13.61 9.41
CA GLY A 61 3.75 -12.80 10.04
C GLY A 61 2.78 -12.35 8.95
N GLU A 62 1.48 -12.50 9.18
CA GLU A 62 0.44 -12.01 8.28
C GLU A 62 -0.36 -10.95 9.03
N LYS A 63 -0.44 -9.74 8.48
CA LYS A 63 -1.32 -8.69 8.98
C LYS A 63 -2.42 -8.44 7.97
N THR A 64 -3.66 -8.37 8.41
CA THR A 64 -4.79 -8.03 7.55
C THR A 64 -5.09 -6.54 7.68
N GLY A 65 -5.42 -5.89 6.57
CA GLY A 65 -5.54 -4.45 6.55
C GLY A 65 -6.11 -3.86 5.26
N ILE A 66 -6.00 -2.55 5.16
CA ILE A 66 -6.38 -1.76 3.99
C ILE A 66 -5.11 -1.41 3.22
N LEU A 67 -5.13 -1.67 1.91
CA LEU A 67 -4.12 -1.20 0.98
C LEU A 67 -4.64 0.02 0.22
N LEU A 68 -3.91 1.12 0.34
CA LEU A 68 -4.22 2.41 -0.28
C LEU A 68 -3.11 2.81 -1.24
N ILE A 69 -3.52 3.30 -2.41
CA ILE A 69 -2.64 3.91 -3.39
C ILE A 69 -3.14 5.33 -3.60
N THR A 70 -2.24 6.29 -3.45
CA THR A 70 -2.47 7.68 -3.82
C THR A 70 -1.65 8.03 -5.06
N ASN A 71 -1.70 9.28 -5.52
CA ASN A 71 -0.75 9.78 -6.51
C ASN A 71 0.68 10.02 -5.96
N PHE A 72 0.92 9.78 -4.66
CA PHE A 72 2.21 9.99 -4.00
C PHE A 72 2.83 8.71 -3.44
N ARG A 73 2.02 7.88 -2.76
CA ARG A 73 2.49 6.72 -1.98
C ARG A 73 1.54 5.53 -2.07
N LEU A 74 2.10 4.38 -1.71
CA LEU A 74 1.36 3.20 -1.31
C LEU A 74 1.42 3.12 0.23
N SER A 75 0.28 2.89 0.85
CA SER A 75 0.13 2.79 2.31
C SER A 75 -0.63 1.53 2.67
N PHE A 76 -0.11 0.78 3.65
CA PHE A 76 -0.83 -0.34 4.26
C PHE A 76 -1.19 -0.01 5.70
N VAL A 77 -2.47 -0.15 6.03
CA VAL A 77 -3.04 0.12 7.36
C VAL A 77 -3.51 -1.20 7.95
N SER A 78 -2.85 -1.66 9.01
CA SER A 78 -3.19 -2.90 9.72
C SER A 78 -4.47 -2.72 10.54
N LEU A 79 -5.29 -3.77 10.64
CA LEU A 79 -6.44 -3.83 11.57
C LEU A 79 -5.99 -4.07 13.00
N ASP A 80 -4.97 -4.94 13.16
CA ASP A 80 -4.33 -5.17 14.44
C ASP A 80 -3.44 -3.95 14.73
N MET A 81 -3.99 -3.01 15.52
CA MET A 81 -3.37 -1.74 15.89
C MET A 81 -2.22 -1.88 16.90
N ASP A 82 -1.72 -3.11 17.12
CA ASP A 82 -0.54 -3.37 17.92
C ASP A 82 0.72 -3.00 17.11
N ASP A 83 0.96 -1.69 17.04
CA ASP A 83 2.13 -1.04 16.47
C ASP A 83 3.37 -1.23 17.38
N GLU A 84 3.67 -2.46 17.79
CA GLU A 84 4.91 -2.73 18.55
C GLU A 84 6.16 -2.38 17.73
N GLN A 85 6.08 -2.36 16.40
CA GLN A 85 7.22 -2.06 15.52
C GLN A 85 7.48 -0.56 15.31
N ALA A 86 6.56 0.34 15.68
CA ALA A 86 6.80 1.78 15.66
C ALA A 86 7.84 2.20 16.73
N SER A 87 8.03 1.38 17.77
CA SER A 87 8.90 1.67 18.92
C SER A 87 10.41 1.48 18.65
N LEU A 88 10.81 0.79 17.58
CA LEU A 88 12.21 0.41 17.34
C LEU A 88 12.99 1.37 16.44
N SER A 89 12.35 2.40 15.88
CA SER A 89 12.97 3.30 14.91
C SER A 89 13.24 4.68 15.53
N PHE A 90 14.50 5.00 15.82
CA PHE A 90 14.91 6.34 16.29
C PHE A 90 14.75 7.44 15.22
N GLN A 91 14.47 7.05 13.97
CA GLN A 91 14.25 7.96 12.84
C GLN A 91 12.97 7.56 12.10
N SER A 92 12.11 8.54 11.86
CA SER A 92 10.89 8.39 11.06
C SER A 92 10.91 9.34 9.88
N ASN A 93 10.25 8.95 8.79
CA ASN A 93 10.08 9.84 7.65
C ASN A 93 8.96 10.84 7.98
N ARG A 94 9.17 12.14 7.65
CA ARG A 94 8.17 13.19 7.89
C ARG A 94 6.85 12.97 7.13
N PHE A 95 6.90 12.33 5.97
CA PHE A 95 5.76 12.16 5.06
C PHE A 95 5.26 10.72 4.94
N LEU A 96 6.04 9.73 5.39
CA LEU A 96 5.73 8.31 5.23
C LEU A 96 5.78 7.58 6.58
N GLY A 97 4.74 6.79 6.85
CA GLY A 97 4.67 5.84 7.95
C GLY A 97 5.57 4.61 7.74
N SER A 98 5.58 3.71 8.73
CA SER A 98 6.38 2.48 8.75
C SER A 98 6.04 1.52 7.60
N SER A 99 4.74 1.36 7.34
CA SER A 99 4.16 0.49 6.29
C SER A 99 3.80 1.26 5.03
N GLU A 100 4.47 2.39 4.78
CA GLU A 100 4.24 3.24 3.62
C GLU A 100 5.48 3.39 2.76
N VAL A 101 5.27 3.61 1.46
CA VAL A 101 6.33 3.83 0.51
C VAL A 101 5.90 4.80 -0.57
N SER A 102 6.74 5.80 -0.87
CA SER A 102 6.50 6.67 -2.04
C SER A 102 6.52 5.84 -3.31
N LEU A 103 5.62 6.15 -4.25
CA LEU A 103 5.54 5.45 -5.52
C LEU A 103 6.82 5.59 -6.36
N SER A 104 7.53 6.71 -6.24
CA SER A 104 8.83 6.93 -6.90
C SER A 104 9.94 6.00 -6.40
N ASN A 105 9.78 5.43 -5.19
CA ASN A 105 10.72 4.49 -4.59
C ASN A 105 10.44 3.03 -5.01
N ILE A 106 9.34 2.76 -5.70
CA ILE A 106 9.07 1.43 -6.27
C ILE A 106 10.01 1.20 -7.45
N ASP A 107 10.72 0.08 -7.45
CA ASP A 107 11.58 -0.36 -8.56
C ASP A 107 10.82 -1.33 -9.47
N ARG A 108 10.34 -2.45 -8.90
CA ARG A 108 9.67 -3.52 -9.65
C ARG A 108 8.48 -4.06 -8.92
N ILE A 109 7.48 -4.49 -9.69
CA ILE A 109 6.25 -5.07 -9.18
C ILE A 109 6.05 -6.43 -9.84
N TYR A 110 5.77 -7.44 -9.03
CA TYR A 110 5.50 -8.81 -9.50
C TYR A 110 4.08 -9.20 -9.11
N GLN A 111 3.33 -9.76 -10.05
CA GLN A 111 2.06 -10.43 -9.79
C GLN A 111 2.29 -11.94 -9.70
N TYR A 112 1.53 -12.58 -8.82
CA TYR A 112 1.43 -14.03 -8.69
C TYR A 112 0.02 -14.46 -9.07
N VAL A 113 -0.07 -15.37 -10.03
CA VAL A 113 -1.33 -15.93 -10.54
C VAL A 113 -1.15 -17.44 -10.59
N ASP A 114 -1.94 -18.17 -9.81
CA ASP A 114 -1.89 -19.63 -9.71
C ASP A 114 -0.43 -20.13 -9.52
N LYS A 115 0.29 -19.52 -8.57
CA LYS A 115 1.72 -19.76 -8.24
C LYS A 115 2.74 -19.34 -9.32
N LYS A 116 2.31 -18.85 -10.48
CA LYS A 116 3.21 -18.31 -11.51
C LYS A 116 3.52 -16.85 -11.24
N LYS A 117 4.81 -16.53 -11.15
CA LYS A 117 5.31 -15.16 -10.99
C LYS A 117 5.46 -14.48 -12.35
N ARG A 118 4.91 -13.27 -12.51
CA ARG A 118 5.09 -12.42 -13.69
C ARG A 118 5.42 -10.99 -13.27
N ILE A 119 6.20 -10.28 -14.08
CA ILE A 119 6.44 -8.85 -13.87
C ILE A 119 5.22 -8.05 -14.32
N ILE A 120 4.84 -7.04 -13.55
CA ILE A 120 3.85 -6.04 -13.94
C ILE A 120 4.60 -4.91 -14.65
N SER A 121 4.15 -4.56 -15.86
CA SER A 121 4.76 -3.52 -16.69
C SER A 121 3.66 -2.77 -17.46
N PRO A 122 3.83 -1.46 -17.72
CA PRO A 122 2.91 -0.68 -18.55
C PRO A 122 2.64 -1.26 -19.95
N GLN A 123 3.55 -2.10 -20.46
CA GLN A 123 3.49 -2.67 -21.81
C GLN A 123 2.53 -3.87 -21.91
N PHE A 124 2.23 -4.54 -20.80
CA PHE A 124 1.47 -5.78 -20.80
C PHE A 124 0.21 -5.63 -19.94
N LYS A 125 -0.90 -6.21 -20.39
CA LYS A 125 -2.13 -6.25 -19.60
C LYS A 125 -1.95 -7.15 -18.38
N ASN A 126 -2.39 -6.68 -17.22
CA ASN A 126 -2.39 -7.45 -15.98
C ASN A 126 -3.42 -8.58 -16.02
N SER A 127 -3.17 -9.63 -15.22
CA SER A 127 -4.11 -10.75 -15.10
C SER A 127 -5.41 -10.28 -14.43
N ASN A 128 -6.55 -10.86 -14.83
CA ASN A 128 -7.83 -10.58 -14.18
C ASN A 128 -7.89 -11.15 -12.75
N LYS A 129 -7.14 -12.21 -12.49
CA LYS A 129 -7.05 -12.87 -11.19
C LYS A 129 -5.60 -12.77 -10.71
N ILE A 130 -5.37 -11.97 -9.66
CA ILE A 130 -4.06 -11.79 -9.03
C ILE A 130 -4.20 -12.24 -7.59
N ASP A 131 -3.47 -13.28 -7.22
CA ASP A 131 -3.52 -13.83 -5.86
C ASP A 131 -2.67 -12.98 -4.92
N LYS A 132 -1.47 -12.59 -5.38
CA LYS A 132 -0.51 -11.78 -4.61
C LYS A 132 0.24 -10.79 -5.49
N ILE A 133 0.61 -9.65 -4.93
CA ILE A 133 1.54 -8.69 -5.51
C ILE A 133 2.76 -8.57 -4.61
N ARG A 134 3.96 -8.61 -5.21
CA ARG A 134 5.22 -8.34 -4.52
C ARG A 134 5.88 -7.10 -5.10
N ILE A 135 6.10 -6.12 -4.25
CA ILE A 135 6.71 -4.83 -4.58
C ILE A 135 8.15 -4.85 -4.07
N VAL A 136 9.08 -4.51 -4.95
CA VAL A 136 10.50 -4.34 -4.65
C VAL A 136 10.81 -2.85 -4.76
N CYS A 137 11.37 -2.28 -3.70
CA CYS A 137 11.69 -0.87 -3.61
C CYS A 137 13.19 -0.63 -3.81
N LYS A 138 13.55 0.59 -4.24
CA LYS A 138 14.94 1.00 -4.49
C LYS A 138 15.79 1.05 -3.21
N ASN A 139 15.15 1.18 -2.05
CA ASN A 139 15.78 1.10 -0.74
C ASN A 139 15.82 -0.33 -0.17
N PHE A 140 15.78 -1.35 -1.02
CA PHE A 140 15.84 -2.79 -0.67
C PHE A 140 14.69 -3.32 0.19
N LYS A 141 13.70 -2.49 0.56
CA LYS A 141 12.46 -2.96 1.19
C LYS A 141 11.65 -3.76 0.18
N THR A 142 11.00 -4.82 0.67
CA THR A 142 10.06 -5.61 -0.13
C THR A 142 8.74 -5.77 0.61
N PHE A 143 7.64 -5.51 -0.10
CA PHE A 143 6.29 -5.70 0.42
C PHE A 143 5.60 -6.80 -0.36
N THR A 144 4.90 -7.70 0.32
CA THR A 144 4.10 -8.73 -0.35
C THR A 144 2.67 -8.65 0.17
N PHE A 145 1.72 -8.42 -0.74
CA PHE A 145 0.30 -8.27 -0.45
C PHE A 145 -0.49 -9.40 -1.10
N GLY A 146 -1.39 -10.02 -0.34
CA GLY A 146 -2.32 -11.04 -0.79
C GLY A 146 -3.75 -10.53 -0.83
N PHE A 147 -4.50 -10.97 -1.85
CA PHE A 147 -5.88 -10.55 -2.11
C PHE A 147 -6.90 -11.67 -1.87
N GLN A 148 -6.54 -12.71 -1.12
CA GLN A 148 -7.41 -13.87 -0.91
C GLN A 148 -8.67 -13.54 -0.09
N LEU A 149 -8.57 -12.53 0.80
CA LEU A 149 -9.69 -12.04 1.62
C LEU A 149 -10.34 -10.78 1.03
N SER A 150 -9.78 -10.22 -0.04
CA SER A 150 -10.29 -9.02 -0.70
C SER A 150 -11.38 -9.35 -1.72
N GLU A 151 -12.17 -8.36 -2.10
CA GLU A 151 -13.16 -8.50 -3.17
C GLU A 151 -12.53 -8.93 -4.50
N ILE A 152 -13.31 -9.69 -5.28
CA ILE A 152 -12.90 -10.21 -6.58
C ILE A 152 -12.52 -9.04 -7.51
N GLY A 153 -11.34 -9.14 -8.12
CA GLY A 153 -10.82 -8.14 -9.05
C GLY A 153 -10.05 -6.98 -8.42
N LYS A 154 -10.05 -6.81 -7.08
CA LYS A 154 -9.27 -5.76 -6.41
C LYS A 154 -7.77 -5.89 -6.64
N GLY A 155 -7.24 -7.12 -6.71
CA GLY A 155 -5.83 -7.35 -7.04
C GLY A 155 -5.44 -6.73 -8.39
N LYS A 156 -6.28 -6.91 -9.42
CA LYS A 156 -6.07 -6.28 -10.74
C LYS A 156 -6.20 -4.76 -10.65
N TYR A 157 -7.24 -4.27 -9.98
CA TYR A 157 -7.47 -2.84 -9.80
C TYR A 157 -6.27 -2.12 -9.16
N ILE A 158 -5.70 -2.70 -8.11
CA ILE A 158 -4.48 -2.23 -7.45
C ILE A 158 -3.28 -2.31 -8.39
N ALA A 159 -3.09 -3.41 -9.12
CA ALA A 159 -2.00 -3.56 -10.07
C ALA A 159 -2.05 -2.50 -11.19
N ASP A 160 -3.23 -2.24 -11.76
CA ASP A 160 -3.43 -1.24 -12.80
C ASP A 160 -3.16 0.19 -12.26
N ALA A 161 -3.59 0.48 -11.03
CA ALA A 161 -3.28 1.74 -10.36
C ALA A 161 -1.77 1.90 -10.13
N LEU A 162 -1.08 0.87 -9.64
CA LEU A 162 0.37 0.92 -9.44
C LEU A 162 1.11 1.19 -10.75
N VAL A 163 0.74 0.53 -11.85
CA VAL A 163 1.33 0.81 -13.17
C VAL A 163 1.19 2.27 -13.54
N LYS A 164 -0.02 2.83 -13.36
CA LYS A 164 -0.34 4.20 -13.76
C LYS A 164 0.39 5.25 -12.93
N PHE A 165 0.51 5.06 -11.61
CA PHE A 165 1.03 6.08 -10.69
C PHE A 165 2.50 5.86 -10.30
N ALA A 166 3.01 4.63 -10.27
CA ALA A 166 4.41 4.35 -9.94
C ALA A 166 5.35 4.47 -11.15
N PHE A 167 4.84 4.27 -12.38
CA PHE A 167 5.61 4.42 -13.61
C PHE A 167 5.00 5.45 -14.56
N PRO A 168 4.92 6.73 -14.15
CA PRO A 168 4.33 7.78 -14.97
C PRO A 168 5.15 8.01 -16.25
N ALA A 169 4.48 7.99 -17.41
CA ALA A 169 5.12 8.18 -18.72
C ALA A 169 5.57 9.64 -18.99
N ARG A 170 5.04 10.61 -18.23
CA ARG A 170 5.35 12.04 -18.38
C ARG A 170 5.72 12.65 -17.05
N HIS A 171 6.70 13.55 -17.05
CA HIS A 171 7.19 14.21 -15.84
C HIS A 171 6.09 14.99 -15.10
N ASN A 172 5.16 15.63 -15.81
CA ASN A 172 4.08 16.41 -15.22
C ASN A 172 3.03 15.57 -14.45
N LEU A 173 3.10 14.24 -14.55
CA LEU A 173 2.29 13.31 -13.76
C LEU A 173 2.93 12.96 -12.42
N LEU A 174 4.20 13.33 -12.20
CA LEU A 174 4.88 13.15 -10.92
C LEU A 174 4.18 13.98 -9.84
N PHE A 175 4.13 13.42 -8.63
CA PHE A 175 3.56 14.11 -7.46
C PHE A 175 4.22 15.46 -7.18
N LEU A 176 5.49 15.62 -7.54
CA LEU A 176 6.25 16.88 -7.40
C LEU A 176 5.51 18.10 -7.97
N TYR A 177 4.81 17.95 -9.11
CA TYR A 177 4.06 19.05 -9.74
C TYR A 177 2.68 19.30 -9.11
N ARG A 178 2.22 18.39 -8.26
CA ARG A 178 0.92 18.47 -7.57
C ARG A 178 1.03 18.91 -6.13
N PHE A 179 2.19 18.71 -5.52
CA PHE A 179 2.46 19.09 -4.15
C PHE A 179 2.43 20.61 -3.96
N LYS A 180 1.56 21.09 -3.06
CA LYS A 180 1.31 22.54 -2.85
C LYS A 180 1.51 22.96 -1.39
N GLU A 181 2.41 22.34 -0.64
CA GLU A 181 2.72 22.81 0.71
C GLU A 181 3.47 24.14 0.63
N LYS A 182 3.08 25.11 1.47
CA LYS A 182 3.78 26.39 1.54
C LYS A 182 5.19 26.13 2.08
N TYR A 183 6.20 26.49 1.29
CA TYR A 183 7.58 26.43 1.75
C TYR A 183 7.81 27.55 2.77
N TYR A 184 8.03 27.17 4.03
CA TYR A 184 8.45 28.10 5.07
C TYR A 184 9.98 28.10 5.10
N ARG A 185 10.60 29.23 4.75
CA ARG A 185 12.03 29.46 4.96
C ARG A 185 12.31 29.30 6.45
N SER A 186 13.04 28.26 6.82
CA SER A 186 13.54 28.13 8.19
C SER A 186 14.74 29.07 8.35
N PRO A 187 14.92 29.74 9.50
CA PRO A 187 16.15 30.49 9.79
C PRO A 187 17.41 29.62 9.63
N MET A 188 17.31 28.30 9.87
CA MET A 188 18.40 27.33 9.65
C MET A 188 18.72 27.04 8.17
N SER A 189 17.87 27.48 7.24
CA SER A 189 18.01 27.26 5.79
C SER A 189 18.51 28.48 5.03
N GLU A 190 19.04 29.50 5.72
CA GLU A 190 19.60 30.72 5.11
C GLU A 190 20.69 30.46 4.07
N GLY A 191 21.40 29.32 4.15
CA GLY A 191 22.43 28.95 3.17
C GLY A 191 21.91 28.36 1.85
N VAL A 192 20.62 28.01 1.74
CA VAL A 192 20.08 27.37 0.54
C VAL A 192 19.28 28.37 -0.29
N LYS A 193 19.90 28.89 -1.36
CA LYS A 193 19.19 29.68 -2.38
C LYS A 193 18.37 28.74 -3.26
N MET A 194 17.05 28.95 -3.31
CA MET A 194 16.13 28.13 -4.11
C MET A 194 16.06 28.56 -5.58
N TYR A 195 16.69 29.69 -5.94
CA TYR A 195 16.72 30.21 -7.31
C TYR A 195 15.35 30.43 -7.95
N ASP A 196 14.34 30.67 -7.10
CA ASP A 196 12.94 30.86 -7.53
C ASP A 196 12.75 32.22 -8.22
N LYS A 197 13.62 33.19 -7.96
CA LYS A 197 13.57 34.53 -8.54
C LYS A 197 14.76 34.77 -9.47
N LYS A 198 14.53 35.56 -10.53
CA LYS A 198 15.59 36.02 -11.44
C LYS A 198 16.77 36.66 -10.70
N LEU A 199 16.48 37.41 -9.62
CA LEU A 199 17.51 38.06 -8.80
C LEU A 199 18.46 37.06 -8.13
N ASP A 200 17.93 35.92 -7.68
CA ASP A 200 18.73 34.89 -7.00
C ASP A 200 19.79 34.31 -7.96
N TRP A 201 19.44 34.17 -9.25
CA TRP A 201 20.36 33.74 -10.30
C TRP A 201 21.44 34.76 -10.61
N PHE A 202 21.08 36.05 -10.73
CA PHE A 202 22.06 37.11 -10.98
C PHE A 202 23.09 37.19 -9.85
N GLN A 203 22.64 37.14 -8.60
CA GLN A 203 23.54 37.19 -7.45
C GLN A 203 24.53 36.02 -7.37
N GLU A 204 24.19 34.84 -7.91
CA GLU A 204 25.15 33.72 -7.97
C GLU A 204 26.10 33.86 -9.16
N LEU A 205 25.63 34.39 -10.30
CA LEU A 205 26.50 34.63 -11.45
C LEU A 205 27.57 35.70 -11.18
N GLU A 206 27.31 36.63 -10.25
CA GLU A 206 28.26 37.66 -9.82
C GLU A 206 29.22 37.20 -8.70
N ARG A 207 29.05 36.00 -8.15
CA ARG A 207 29.85 35.47 -7.04
C ARG A 207 31.16 34.83 -7.50
#